data_AF-A0A8D9ENT1-F1
#
_entry.id   AF-A0A8D9ENT1-F1
#
_cell.length_a   1.000
_cell.length_b   1.000
_cell.length_c   1.000
_cell.angle_alpha   90.00
_cell.angle_beta   90.00
_cell.angle_gamma   90.00
#
_symmetry.space_group_name_H-M   'P 1'
#
loop_
_entity.id
_entity.type
_entity.pdbx_description
1 polymer ?
#
loop_
_entity_poly.entity_id
_entity_poly.type
_entity_poly.pdbx_seq_one_letter_code
_entity_poly.pdbx_strand_id
1 'polypeptide(L)'
;MADPDQSKLIKCMKANALTLSTVGAVVSGGFMGAILKSNKSSWTERERMYVQFPGELFLKMLKCLIVPLLVSSIVSAIGGLDLSLSKKVGFRSIAYYCATTSFAVIEGIILVCTIRPGVGHESARGHDVGNFSKTTLTTDTLMDLTRNMFPDNIMRATMYQVGKH
;
A
#
# COMPACT_ATOMS: atom_id res chain seq x y z
N MET A 1 6.48 46.31 13.01
CA MET A 1 7.75 45.81 12.46
C MET A 1 7.59 44.30 12.31
N ALA A 2 7.12 43.80 11.18
CA ALA A 2 6.96 42.36 10.98
C ALA A 2 8.33 41.77 10.62
N ASP A 3 8.82 40.81 11.41
CA ASP A 3 10.12 40.19 11.19
C ASP A 3 10.23 39.59 9.78
N PRO A 4 11.36 39.79 9.07
CA PRO A 4 11.55 39.29 7.71
C PRO A 4 11.41 37.75 7.63
N ASP A 5 11.60 37.05 8.74
CA ASP A 5 11.51 35.59 8.84
C ASP A 5 10.07 35.06 8.80
N GLN A 6 9.10 35.78 9.40
CA GLN A 6 7.68 35.42 9.36
C GLN A 6 7.12 35.44 7.93
N SER A 7 7.59 36.40 7.12
CA SER A 7 7.17 36.50 5.72
C SER A 7 7.68 35.34 4.85
N LYS A 8 8.88 34.83 5.15
CA LYS A 8 9.48 33.69 4.45
C LYS A 8 8.80 32.39 4.85
N LEU A 9 8.48 32.24 6.14
CA LEU A 9 7.72 31.11 6.67
C LEU A 9 6.33 30.99 6.02
N ILE A 10 5.56 32.07 5.96
CA ILE A 10 4.22 32.05 5.36
C ILE A 10 4.28 31.73 3.85
N LYS A 11 5.30 32.22 3.14
CA LYS A 11 5.53 31.87 1.72
C LYS A 11 5.89 30.39 1.55
N CYS A 12 6.76 29.87 2.41
CA CYS A 12 7.13 28.45 2.41
C CYS A 12 5.93 27.56 2.73
N MET A 13 5.11 27.94 3.72
CA MET A 13 3.89 27.21 4.09
C MET A 13 2.86 27.18 2.97
N LYS A 14 2.73 28.27 2.20
CA LYS A 14 1.84 28.28 1.02
C LYS A 14 2.40 27.44 -0.13
N ALA A 15 3.71 27.44 -0.34
CA ALA A 15 4.35 26.64 -1.38
C ALA A 15 4.26 25.12 -1.10
N ASN A 16 4.37 24.73 0.17
CA ASN A 16 4.37 23.34 0.63
C ASN A 16 3.10 22.97 1.42
N ALA A 17 1.98 23.63 1.13
CA ALA A 17 0.75 23.48 1.90
C ALA A 17 0.24 22.04 1.91
N LEU A 18 0.36 21.33 0.78
CA LEU A 18 -0.13 19.96 0.65
C LEU A 18 0.71 18.96 1.47
N THR A 19 2.04 19.09 1.42
CA THR A 19 2.94 18.20 2.16
C THR A 19 2.86 18.45 3.66
N LEU A 20 2.73 19.71 4.08
CA LEU A 20 2.54 20.05 5.49
C LEU A 20 1.18 19.55 6.01
N SER A 21 0.14 19.63 5.17
CA SER A 21 -1.19 19.11 5.50
C SER A 21 -1.21 17.59 5.69
N THR A 22 -0.56 16.82 4.81
CA THR A 22 -0.53 15.35 4.94
C THR A 22 0.27 14.89 6.16
N VAL A 23 1.42 15.51 6.42
CA VAL A 23 2.22 15.22 7.63
C VAL A 23 1.44 15.59 8.88
N GLY A 24 0.83 16.79 8.90
CA GLY A 24 -0.02 17.23 10.01
C GLY A 24 -1.22 16.31 10.24
N ALA A 25 -1.84 15.79 9.18
CA ALA A 25 -2.95 14.84 9.27
C ALA A 25 -2.51 13.49 9.86
N VAL A 26 -1.35 12.95 9.48
CA VAL A 26 -0.83 11.68 10.03
C VAL A 26 -0.50 11.83 11.52
N VAL A 27 0.17 12.92 11.91
CA VAL A 27 0.53 13.17 13.31
C VAL A 27 -0.72 13.39 14.17
N SER A 28 -1.63 14.26 13.72
CA SER A 28 -2.87 14.52 14.46
C SER A 28 -3.79 13.31 14.51
N GLY A 29 -3.90 12.52 13.43
CA GLY A 29 -4.67 11.27 13.40
C GLY A 29 -4.11 10.21 14.35
N GLY A 30 -2.78 10.05 14.40
CA GLY A 30 -2.12 9.16 15.37
C GLY A 30 -2.35 9.59 16.81
N PHE A 31 -2.21 10.88 17.10
CA PHE A 31 -2.43 11.44 18.43
C PHE A 31 -3.89 11.30 18.88
N MET A 32 -4.83 11.63 17.99
CA MET A 32 -6.27 11.46 18.22
C MET A 32 -6.60 9.98 18.46
N GLY A 33 -6.06 9.06 17.67
CA GLY A 33 -6.25 7.61 17.85
C GLY A 33 -5.71 7.10 19.19
N ALA A 34 -4.56 7.60 19.63
CA ALA A 34 -3.99 7.26 20.93
C ALA A 34 -4.85 7.77 22.11
N ILE A 35 -5.37 9.01 22.02
CA ILE A 35 -6.29 9.58 23.02
C ILE A 35 -7.59 8.77 23.09
N LEU A 36 -8.19 8.47 21.94
CA LEU A 36 -9.41 7.66 21.84
C LEU A 36 -9.22 6.26 22.44
N LYS A 37 -8.03 5.67 22.27
CA LYS A 37 -7.67 4.38 22.88
C LYS A 37 -7.42 4.47 24.39
N SER A 38 -6.91 5.60 24.89
CA SER A 38 -6.56 5.78 26.30
C SER A 38 -7.79 5.89 27.22
N ASN A 39 -8.91 6.39 26.70
CA ASN A 39 -10.19 6.35 27.40
C ASN A 39 -10.75 4.92 27.28
N LYS A 40 -10.62 4.11 28.34
CA LYS A 40 -11.11 2.71 28.46
C LYS A 40 -12.64 2.55 28.39
N SER A 41 -13.34 3.41 27.66
CA SER A 41 -14.75 3.20 27.32
C SER A 41 -14.84 2.01 26.36
N SER A 42 -15.73 1.06 26.65
CA SER A 42 -16.04 -0.02 25.71
C SER A 42 -16.76 0.57 24.49
N TRP A 43 -15.98 1.01 23.50
CA TRP A 43 -16.50 1.53 22.24
C TRP A 43 -17.43 0.49 21.59
N THR A 44 -18.67 0.88 21.34
CA THR A 44 -19.63 0.05 20.64
C THR A 44 -19.23 -0.07 19.17
N GLU A 45 -19.49 -1.21 18.53
CA GLU A 45 -19.12 -1.46 17.11
C GLU A 45 -19.64 -0.37 16.15
N ARG A 46 -20.80 0.23 16.49
CA ARG A 46 -21.40 1.34 15.73
C ARG A 46 -20.56 2.63 15.78
N GLU A 47 -19.97 2.96 16.92
CA GLU A 47 -19.16 4.17 17.09
C GLU A 47 -17.86 4.07 16.30
N ARG A 48 -17.23 2.88 16.30
CA ARG A 48 -16.07 2.59 15.47
C ARG A 48 -16.41 2.75 13.98
N MET A 49 -17.59 2.27 13.56
CA MET A 49 -18.04 2.40 12.17
C MET A 49 -18.15 3.86 11.73
N TYR A 50 -18.69 4.75 12.57
CA TYR A 50 -18.79 6.17 12.22
C TYR A 50 -17.42 6.85 12.14
N VAL A 51 -16.49 6.53 13.03
CA VAL A 51 -15.14 7.11 13.02
C VAL A 51 -14.33 6.65 11.79
N GLN A 52 -14.47 5.39 11.35
CA GLN A 52 -13.74 4.88 10.18
C GLN A 52 -14.37 5.28 8.83
N PHE A 53 -15.66 5.62 8.81
CA PHE A 53 -16.43 5.91 7.59
C PHE A 53 -15.75 6.90 6.62
N PRO A 54 -15.28 8.10 7.05
CA PRO A 54 -14.63 9.03 6.12
C PRO A 54 -13.34 8.46 5.49
N GLY A 55 -12.56 7.68 6.25
CA GLY A 55 -11.37 7.01 5.74
C GLY A 55 -11.69 5.90 4.75
N GLU A 56 -12.75 5.13 5.02
CA GLU A 56 -13.24 4.09 4.11
C GLU A 56 -13.72 4.69 2.78
N LEU A 57 -14.50 5.77 2.83
CA LEU A 57 -15.00 6.45 1.65
C LEU A 57 -13.86 7.01 0.80
N PHE A 58 -12.87 7.66 1.43
CA PHE A 58 -11.67 8.16 0.75
C PHE A 58 -10.90 7.03 0.04
N LEU A 59 -10.68 5.91 0.73
CA LEU A 59 -10.00 4.75 0.16
C LEU A 59 -10.79 4.12 -1.00
N LYS A 60 -12.12 4.14 -0.96
CA LYS A 60 -12.98 3.67 -2.07
C LYS A 60 -12.86 4.59 -3.29
N MET A 61 -12.84 5.91 -3.09
CA MET A 61 -12.63 6.89 -4.16
C MET A 61 -11.27 6.70 -4.83
N LEU A 62 -10.18 6.56 -4.05
CA LEU A 62 -8.85 6.30 -4.61
C LEU A 62 -8.80 5.01 -5.42
N LYS A 63 -9.35 3.91 -4.89
CA LYS A 63 -9.37 2.61 -5.60
C LYS A 63 -10.08 2.67 -6.95
N CYS A 64 -11.15 3.45 -7.07
CA CYS A 64 -11.88 3.63 -8.32
C CYS A 64 -11.01 4.33 -9.40
N LEU A 65 -10.11 5.22 -8.98
CA LEU A 65 -9.22 5.95 -9.89
C LEU A 65 -8.01 5.12 -10.37
N ILE A 66 -7.56 4.14 -9.59
CA ILE A 66 -6.33 3.38 -9.89
C ILE A 66 -6.42 2.67 -11.24
N VAL A 67 -7.50 1.93 -11.49
CA VAL A 67 -7.64 1.10 -12.71
C VAL A 67 -7.55 1.94 -14.00
N PRO A 68 -8.39 2.98 -14.21
CA PRO A 68 -8.34 3.77 -15.44
C PRO A 68 -7.04 4.58 -15.58
N LEU A 69 -6.50 5.13 -14.49
CA LEU A 69 -5.25 5.90 -14.53
C LEU A 69 -4.05 5.01 -14.88
N LEU A 70 -3.99 3.79 -14.34
CA LEU A 70 -2.89 2.87 -14.61
C LEU A 70 -2.89 2.44 -16.08
N VAL A 71 -4.05 2.05 -16.61
CA VAL A 71 -4.16 1.63 -18.03
C VAL A 71 -3.80 2.78 -18.97
N SER A 72 -4.39 3.96 -18.77
CA SER A 72 -4.10 5.13 -19.62
C SER A 72 -2.64 5.58 -19.54
N SER A 73 -2.06 5.58 -18.33
CA SER A 73 -0.65 5.94 -18.13
C SER A 73 0.31 4.98 -18.80
N ILE A 74 0.07 3.66 -18.73
CA ILE A 74 0.95 2.66 -19.36
C ILE A 74 0.85 2.73 -20.89
N VAL A 75 -0.37 2.85 -21.44
CA VAL A 75 -0.56 2.96 -22.89
C VAL A 75 0.13 4.21 -23.44
N SER A 76 -0.02 5.36 -22.77
CA SER A 76 0.66 6.60 -23.17
C SER A 76 2.18 6.50 -23.07
N ALA A 77 2.70 5.88 -21.99
CA ALA A 77 4.15 5.70 -21.80
C ALA A 77 4.78 4.82 -22.88
N ILE A 78 4.11 3.72 -23.27
CA ILE A 78 4.62 2.80 -24.30
C ILE A 78 4.48 3.42 -25.69
N GLY A 79 3.38 4.14 -25.96
CA GLY A 79 3.12 4.75 -27.27
C GLY A 79 4.04 5.92 -27.63
N GLY A 80 4.66 6.57 -26.64
CA GLY A 80 5.56 7.72 -26.84
C GLY A 80 7.05 7.40 -26.97
N LEU A 81 7.46 6.13 -26.92
CA LEU A 81 8.87 5.72 -26.87
C LEU A 81 9.28 4.86 -28.07
N ASP A 82 10.47 5.12 -28.62
CA ASP A 82 11.07 4.28 -29.67
C ASP A 82 11.36 2.87 -29.15
N LEU A 83 11.12 1.86 -30.01
CA LEU A 83 11.23 0.44 -29.65
C LEU A 83 12.64 0.04 -29.16
N SER A 84 13.69 0.64 -29.72
CA SER A 84 15.09 0.36 -29.35
C SER A 84 15.46 0.94 -27.98
N LEU A 85 14.98 2.14 -27.67
CA LEU A 85 15.17 2.79 -26.37
C LEU A 85 14.32 2.12 -25.29
N SER A 86 13.07 1.79 -25.60
CA SER A 86 12.13 1.12 -24.70
C SER A 86 12.69 -0.23 -24.20
N LYS A 87 13.29 -1.03 -25.09
CA LYS A 87 13.94 -2.30 -24.71
C LYS A 87 15.10 -2.11 -23.73
N LYS A 88 15.98 -1.12 -23.95
CA LYS A 88 17.14 -0.87 -23.09
C LYS A 88 16.74 -0.32 -21.73
N VAL A 89 15.78 0.60 -21.70
CA VAL A 89 15.23 1.17 -20.47
C VAL A 89 14.48 0.09 -19.69
N GLY A 90 13.61 -0.68 -20.35
CA GLY A 90 12.87 -1.78 -19.73
C GLY A 90 13.77 -2.84 -19.11
N PHE A 91 14.79 -3.31 -19.85
CA PHE A 91 15.73 -4.29 -19.33
C PHE A 91 16.52 -3.77 -18.12
N ARG A 92 17.01 -2.53 -18.18
CA ARG A 92 17.73 -1.92 -17.05
C ARG A 92 16.82 -1.75 -15.83
N SER A 93 15.57 -1.37 -16.02
CA SER A 93 14.59 -1.24 -14.95
C SER A 93 14.25 -2.58 -14.30
N ILE A 94 14.04 -3.64 -15.09
CA ILE A 94 13.79 -4.99 -14.56
C ILE A 94 14.99 -5.49 -13.77
N ALA A 95 16.20 -5.38 -14.32
CA ALA A 95 17.42 -5.80 -13.63
C ALA A 95 17.63 -5.04 -12.32
N TYR A 96 17.38 -3.72 -12.32
CA TYR A 96 17.43 -2.88 -11.13
C TYR A 96 16.41 -3.32 -10.07
N TYR A 97 15.16 -3.54 -10.47
CA TYR A 97 14.09 -3.96 -9.56
C TYR A 97 14.36 -5.34 -8.96
N CYS A 98 14.79 -6.31 -9.77
CA CYS A 98 15.16 -7.64 -9.30
C CYS A 98 16.30 -7.56 -8.28
N ALA A 99 17.39 -6.85 -8.60
CA ALA A 99 18.52 -6.72 -7.69
C ALA A 99 18.13 -6.08 -6.35
N THR A 100 17.47 -4.91 -6.38
CA THR A 100 17.09 -4.22 -5.14
C THR A 100 16.06 -4.99 -4.32
N THR A 101 15.14 -5.72 -4.97
CA THR A 101 14.15 -6.55 -4.27
C THR A 101 14.82 -7.74 -3.61
N SER A 102 15.76 -8.40 -4.28
CA SER A 102 16.53 -9.51 -3.69
C SER A 102 17.30 -9.05 -2.45
N PHE A 103 17.98 -7.90 -2.51
CA PHE A 103 18.66 -7.33 -1.34
C PHE A 103 17.67 -7.00 -0.21
N ALA A 104 16.55 -6.33 -0.52
CA ALA A 104 15.54 -5.98 0.48
C ALA A 104 14.89 -7.21 1.14
N VAL A 105 14.63 -8.29 0.38
CA VAL A 105 14.08 -9.54 0.91
C VAL A 105 15.09 -10.23 1.83
N ILE A 106 16.36 -10.29 1.45
CA ILE A 106 17.41 -10.87 2.29
C ILE A 106 17.53 -10.09 3.61
N GLU A 107 17.63 -8.76 3.56
CA GLU A 107 17.68 -7.91 4.76
C GLU A 107 16.41 -8.06 5.61
N GLY A 108 15.23 -8.11 4.98
CA GLY A 108 13.96 -8.31 5.67
C GLY A 108 13.89 -9.65 6.41
N ILE A 109 14.35 -10.74 5.78
CA ILE A 109 14.41 -12.07 6.39
C ILE A 109 15.41 -12.08 7.55
N ILE A 110 16.60 -11.49 7.39
CA ILE A 110 17.60 -11.41 8.46
C ILE A 110 17.02 -10.64 9.67
N LEU A 111 16.40 -9.49 9.42
CA LEU A 111 15.85 -8.63 10.47
C LEU A 111 14.68 -9.30 11.20
N VAL A 112 13.73 -9.92 10.49
CA VAL A 112 12.59 -10.60 11.12
C VAL A 112 13.04 -11.85 11.90
N CYS A 113 14.01 -12.61 11.39
CA CYS A 113 14.54 -13.78 12.09
C CYS A 113 15.35 -13.40 13.35
N THR A 114 15.98 -12.21 13.36
CA THR A 114 16.77 -11.71 14.48
C THR A 114 15.90 -11.06 15.56
N ILE A 115 15.05 -10.11 15.17
CA ILE A 115 14.19 -9.36 16.10
C ILE A 115 13.01 -10.23 16.57
N ARG A 116 12.57 -11.20 15.75
CA ARG A 116 11.41 -12.08 15.97
C ARG A 116 10.19 -11.31 16.50
N PRO A 117 9.73 -10.26 15.78
CA PRO A 117 8.61 -9.47 16.24
C PRO A 117 7.37 -10.37 16.41
N GLY A 118 6.75 -10.33 17.59
CA GLY A 118 5.52 -11.08 17.88
C GLY A 118 5.66 -12.24 18.86
N VAL A 119 6.89 -12.69 19.19
CA VAL A 119 7.08 -13.69 20.26
C VAL A 119 6.73 -13.05 21.62
N GLY A 120 5.60 -13.44 22.22
CA GLY A 120 5.10 -12.89 23.49
C GLY A 120 3.70 -12.25 23.46
N HIS A 121 3.03 -12.21 22.30
CA HIS A 121 1.66 -11.67 22.17
C HIS A 121 0.56 -12.76 22.02
N GLU A 122 0.77 -13.94 22.60
CA GLU A 122 -0.12 -15.10 22.43
C GLU A 122 -1.30 -15.18 23.43
N SER A 123 -1.43 -14.26 24.39
CA SER A 123 -2.46 -14.37 25.44
C SER A 123 -3.72 -13.52 25.26
N ALA A 124 -3.97 -12.89 24.11
CA ALA A 124 -5.16 -12.03 23.96
C ALA A 124 -5.98 -12.23 22.68
N ARG A 125 -5.63 -13.17 21.81
CA ARG A 125 -6.44 -13.51 20.63
C ARG A 125 -6.41 -15.01 20.41
N GLY A 126 -7.36 -15.71 21.01
CA GLY A 126 -7.85 -16.99 20.49
C GLY A 126 -8.56 -16.74 19.15
N HIS A 127 -7.83 -16.27 18.15
CA HIS A 127 -8.21 -16.54 16.77
C HIS A 127 -7.73 -17.95 16.52
N ASP A 128 -8.67 -18.85 16.27
CA ASP A 128 -8.43 -20.01 15.44
C ASP A 128 -7.64 -19.52 14.22
N VAL A 129 -6.32 -19.69 14.27
CA VAL A 129 -5.53 -19.86 13.07
C VAL A 129 -5.97 -21.21 12.56
N GLY A 130 -7.19 -21.26 12.00
CA GLY A 130 -7.68 -22.40 11.27
C GLY A 130 -6.56 -22.69 10.30
N ASN A 131 -5.94 -23.87 10.46
CA ASN A 131 -4.80 -24.32 9.70
C ASN A 131 -5.05 -24.05 8.22
N PHE A 132 -4.67 -22.86 7.76
CA PHE A 132 -4.54 -22.50 6.36
C PHE A 132 -3.19 -23.05 5.90
N SER A 133 -2.88 -24.28 6.32
CA SER A 133 -2.07 -25.18 5.53
C SER A 133 -2.95 -25.62 4.37
N LYS A 134 -3.30 -24.65 3.51
CA LYS A 134 -3.55 -24.95 2.11
C LYS A 134 -2.24 -25.60 1.67
N THR A 135 -2.25 -26.92 1.52
CA THR A 135 -1.19 -27.66 0.82
C THR A 135 -1.32 -27.32 -0.67
N THR A 136 -1.26 -26.04 -1.02
CA THR A 136 -1.07 -25.60 -2.39
C THR A 136 0.37 -25.90 -2.70
N LEU A 137 0.60 -26.75 -3.69
CA LEU A 137 1.95 -26.95 -4.17
C LEU A 137 2.44 -25.62 -4.71
N THR A 138 3.71 -25.29 -4.50
CA THR A 138 4.32 -24.08 -5.07
C THR A 138 4.07 -23.98 -6.58
N THR A 139 3.99 -25.13 -7.24
CA THR A 139 3.61 -25.27 -8.65
C THR A 139 2.22 -24.70 -8.96
N ASP A 140 1.22 -24.92 -8.10
CA ASP A 140 -0.14 -24.38 -8.29
C ASP A 140 -0.12 -22.85 -8.23
N THR A 141 0.65 -22.27 -7.29
CA THR A 141 0.80 -20.81 -7.18
C THR A 141 1.48 -20.21 -8.41
N LEU A 142 2.50 -20.88 -8.97
CA LEU A 142 3.15 -20.43 -10.21
C LEU A 142 2.21 -20.55 -11.42
N MET A 143 1.40 -21.61 -11.48
CA MET A 143 0.37 -21.75 -12.50
C MET A 143 -0.68 -20.64 -12.38
N ASP A 144 -1.11 -20.30 -11.17
CA ASP A 144 -2.08 -19.23 -10.94
C ASP A 144 -1.50 -17.84 -11.23
N LEU A 145 -0.21 -17.60 -10.92
CA LEU A 145 0.48 -16.37 -11.33
C LEU A 145 0.47 -16.22 -12.86
N THR A 146 0.78 -17.31 -13.58
CA THR A 146 0.81 -17.32 -15.04
C THR A 146 -0.58 -17.09 -15.64
N ARG A 147 -1.61 -17.71 -15.07
CA ARG A 147 -3.02 -17.49 -15.45
C ARG A 147 -3.47 -16.06 -15.22
N ASN A 148 -3.04 -15.42 -14.12
CA ASN A 148 -3.36 -14.02 -13.84
C ASN A 148 -2.56 -13.03 -14.71
N MET A 149 -1.41 -13.43 -15.26
CA MET A 149 -0.63 -12.62 -16.19
C MET A 149 -1.33 -12.48 -17.56
N PHE A 150 -2.01 -13.54 -18.00
CA PHE A 150 -2.77 -13.58 -19.26
C PHE A 150 -4.24 -13.91 -19.00
N PRO A 151 -5.04 -12.95 -18.51
CA PRO A 151 -6.43 -13.21 -18.17
C PRO A 151 -7.30 -13.42 -19.42
N ASP A 152 -8.25 -14.36 -19.33
CA ASP A 152 -9.22 -14.65 -20.40
C ASP A 152 -10.14 -13.47 -20.72
N ASN A 153 -10.33 -12.54 -19.77
CA ASN A 153 -11.16 -11.35 -19.94
C ASN A 153 -10.63 -10.17 -19.13
N ILE A 154 -10.25 -9.08 -19.81
CA ILE A 154 -9.69 -7.87 -19.21
C ILE A 154 -10.68 -7.19 -18.25
N MET A 155 -11.97 -7.14 -18.60
CA MET A 155 -13.01 -6.55 -17.75
C MET A 155 -13.16 -7.36 -16.46
N ARG A 156 -13.09 -8.69 -16.54
CA ARG A 156 -13.13 -9.56 -15.36
C ARG A 156 -11.87 -9.41 -14.52
N ALA A 157 -10.69 -9.33 -15.15
CA ALA A 157 -9.40 -9.21 -14.48
C ALA A 157 -9.25 -7.93 -13.63
N THR A 158 -9.87 -6.84 -14.06
CA THR A 158 -9.87 -5.58 -13.30
C THR A 158 -10.74 -5.61 -12.04
N MET A 159 -11.72 -6.54 -11.97
CA MET A 159 -12.68 -6.65 -10.86
C MET A 159 -12.45 -7.90 -9.99
N TYR A 160 -11.87 -8.95 -10.56
CA TYR A 160 -11.71 -10.26 -9.94
C TYR A 160 -10.38 -10.91 -10.35
N GLN A 161 -9.68 -11.52 -9.40
CA GLN A 161 -8.49 -12.35 -9.67
C GLN A 161 -8.89 -13.81 -9.89
N VAL A 162 -8.20 -14.48 -10.82
CA VAL A 162 -8.36 -15.92 -11.10
C VAL A 162 -7.54 -16.67 -10.06
N GLY A 163 -8.12 -16.84 -8.88
CA GLY A 163 -7.47 -17.44 -7.72
C GLY A 163 -8.49 -17.74 -6.63
N LYS A 164 -9.54 -18.50 -6.96
CA LYS A 164 -10.49 -19.07 -6.01
C LYS A 164 -10.41 -20.59 -6.07
N HIS A 165 -9.26 -21.13 -5.70
CA HIS A 165 -9.17 -22.45 -5.06
C HIS A 165 -8.14 -22.40 -3.94
#